data_AF-A0A538L950-F1
#
_entry.id   AF-A0A538L950-F1
#
_cell.length_a   1.000
_cell.length_b   1.000
_cell.length_c   1.000
_cell.angle_alpha   90.00
_cell.angle_beta   90.00
_cell.angle_gamma   90.00
#
_symmetry.space_group_name_H-M   'P 1'
#
loop_
_entity.id
_entity.type
_entity.pdbx_description
1 polymer ?
#
loop_
_entity_poly.entity_id
_entity_poly.type
_entity_poly.pdbx_seq_one_letter_code
_entity_poly.pdbx_strand_id
1 'polypeptide(L)'
;MEVLDDADARRQNEAWRTWVSLGRPHVTYKAAISLDGRVVVPGRRWVSGEESRRLVHELRAAVDAVAVGMGTVRADDPELTSRGVGATRQPRRLAFGHGETKLELRDGPLEEEMHALAAEGVQSLLLEGGPTLATAFVRAGLVDKLMLFVAPVVSGDGPHFLGDLPEPLRLEDMSARRVGDDVLLQAYLREP
;
A
#
# COMPACT_ATOMS: atom_id res chain seq x y z
N MET A 1 25.74 27.23 3.71
CA MET A 1 24.96 26.11 4.25
C MET A 1 24.86 25.08 3.15
N GLU A 2 25.74 24.09 3.19
CA GLU A 2 25.74 22.99 2.23
C GLU A 2 24.61 22.05 2.66
N VAL A 3 23.54 21.99 1.88
CA VAL A 3 22.45 21.04 2.13
C VAL A 3 23.01 19.68 1.73
N LEU A 4 23.39 18.87 2.72
CA LEU A 4 23.78 17.49 2.49
C LEU A 4 22.57 16.75 1.91
N ASP A 5 22.77 16.18 0.74
CA ASP A 5 21.80 15.35 0.07
C ASP A 5 21.80 13.96 0.73
N ASP A 6 20.92 13.78 1.70
CA ASP A 6 20.88 12.63 2.59
C ASP A 6 19.67 11.73 2.28
N ALA A 7 19.93 10.45 2.03
CA ALA A 7 18.90 9.46 1.70
C ALA A 7 17.88 9.24 2.83
N ASP A 8 18.30 9.33 4.10
CA ASP A 8 17.39 9.25 5.25
C ASP A 8 16.49 10.48 5.31
N ALA A 9 17.03 11.67 5.03
CA ALA A 9 16.23 12.89 4.97
C ALA A 9 15.17 12.85 3.84
N ARG A 10 15.51 12.25 2.69
CA ARG A 10 14.54 12.03 1.60
C ARG A 10 13.44 11.06 2.01
N ARG A 11 13.80 9.90 2.59
CA ARG A 11 12.83 8.90 3.10
C ARG A 11 11.91 9.49 4.17
N GLN A 12 12.44 10.29 5.09
CA GLN A 12 11.64 10.94 6.12
C GLN A 12 10.57 11.89 5.55
N ASN A 13 10.86 12.50 4.40
CA ASN A 13 9.98 13.48 3.76
C ASN A 13 9.33 12.96 2.46
N GLU A 14 9.35 11.65 2.21
CA GLU A 14 8.95 11.05 0.92
C GLU A 14 7.53 11.45 0.50
N ALA A 15 6.59 11.49 1.47
CA ALA A 15 5.21 11.91 1.24
C ALA A 15 5.11 13.36 0.78
N TRP A 16 5.74 14.26 1.55
CA TRP A 16 5.72 15.69 1.27
C TRP A 16 6.43 16.02 -0.05
N ARG A 17 7.58 15.38 -0.32
CA ARG A 17 8.35 15.55 -1.56
C ARG A 17 7.54 15.13 -2.78
N THR A 18 6.91 13.96 -2.72
CA THR A 18 6.03 13.50 -3.81
C THR A 18 4.88 14.48 -4.02
N TRP A 19 4.23 14.91 -2.94
CA TRP A 19 3.09 15.82 -3.00
C TRP A 19 3.45 17.18 -3.61
N VAL A 20 4.55 17.81 -3.17
CA VAL A 20 4.95 19.13 -3.66
C VAL A 20 5.55 19.09 -5.08
N SER A 21 6.26 18.01 -5.43
CA SER A 21 6.95 17.91 -6.72
C SER A 21 6.08 17.33 -7.83
N LEU A 22 5.20 16.38 -7.52
CA LEU A 22 4.39 15.66 -8.51
C LEU A 22 2.90 16.01 -8.45
N GLY A 23 2.45 16.77 -7.45
CA GLY A 23 1.04 17.13 -7.29
C GLY A 23 0.14 15.92 -7.04
N ARG A 24 0.68 14.82 -6.50
CA ARG A 24 -0.05 13.60 -6.13
C ARG A 24 0.44 13.02 -4.79
N PRO A 25 -0.36 12.22 -4.08
CA PRO A 25 0.10 11.52 -2.88
C PRO A 25 1.28 10.58 -3.19
N HIS A 26 2.13 10.37 -2.19
CA HIS A 26 3.06 9.24 -2.18
C HIS A 26 2.29 7.95 -1.89
N VAL A 27 2.38 7.00 -2.80
CA VAL A 27 1.62 5.76 -2.74
C VAL A 27 2.53 4.62 -2.29
N THR A 28 2.22 4.07 -1.12
CA THR A 28 2.79 2.81 -0.66
C THR A 28 1.83 1.68 -0.98
N TYR A 29 2.24 0.74 -1.83
CA TYR A 29 1.52 -0.51 -2.02
C TYR A 29 1.97 -1.54 -0.99
N LYS A 30 1.03 -1.99 -0.15
CA LYS A 30 1.24 -3.02 0.85
C LYS A 30 0.48 -4.29 0.50
N ALA A 31 1.17 -5.43 0.59
CA ALA A 31 0.55 -6.76 0.49
C ALA A 31 1.05 -7.71 1.59
N ALA A 32 0.21 -8.66 1.97
CA ALA A 32 0.62 -9.83 2.74
C ALA A 32 0.59 -11.04 1.82
N ILE A 33 1.71 -11.77 1.75
CA ILE A 33 1.92 -12.87 0.81
C ILE A 33 2.50 -14.10 1.51
N SER A 34 2.20 -15.27 0.98
CA SER A 34 2.96 -16.48 1.24
C SER A 34 4.38 -16.35 0.64
N LEU A 35 5.28 -17.24 1.02
CA LEU A 35 6.66 -17.30 0.50
C LEU A 35 6.71 -17.47 -1.03
N ASP A 36 5.76 -18.19 -1.60
CA ASP A 36 5.57 -18.37 -3.05
C ASP A 36 4.71 -17.27 -3.70
N GLY A 37 4.45 -16.16 -2.99
CA GLY A 37 3.89 -14.94 -3.56
C GLY A 37 2.37 -14.92 -3.73
N ARG A 38 1.63 -15.72 -2.96
CA ARG A 38 0.15 -15.80 -3.00
C ARG A 38 -0.48 -14.90 -1.94
N VAL A 39 -1.58 -14.23 -2.27
CA VAL A 39 -2.33 -13.37 -1.31
C VAL A 39 -3.46 -14.10 -0.59
N VAL A 40 -3.68 -15.37 -0.90
CA VAL A 40 -4.67 -16.24 -0.24
C VAL A 40 -3.95 -17.50 0.20
N VAL A 41 -4.21 -17.95 1.43
CA VAL A 41 -3.74 -19.23 1.96
C VAL A 41 -4.96 -20.06 2.38
N PRO A 42 -5.23 -21.22 1.75
CA PRO A 42 -6.39 -22.05 2.08
C PRO A 42 -6.45 -22.41 3.57
N GLY A 43 -7.66 -22.34 4.14
CA GLY A 43 -7.89 -22.64 5.56
C GLY A 43 -7.39 -21.60 6.55
N ARG A 44 -6.84 -20.46 6.07
CA ARG A 44 -6.44 -19.34 6.93
C ARG A 44 -7.25 -18.10 6.64
N ARG A 45 -7.65 -17.40 7.71
CA ARG A 45 -8.28 -16.08 7.61
C ARG A 45 -7.29 -15.01 7.16
N TRP A 46 -6.03 -15.12 7.60
CA TRP A 46 -4.98 -14.15 7.31
C TRP A 46 -3.73 -14.87 6.80
N VAL A 47 -3.06 -14.25 5.83
CA VAL A 47 -1.75 -14.72 5.36
C VAL A 47 -0.68 -14.42 6.39
N SER A 48 -0.63 -13.18 6.88
CA SER A 48 0.37 -12.68 7.82
C SER A 48 0.00 -12.87 9.30
N GLY A 49 1.03 -12.91 10.15
CA GLY A 49 0.97 -13.04 11.60
C GLY A 49 0.39 -11.82 12.33
N GLU A 50 0.25 -11.93 13.65
CA GLU A 50 -0.38 -10.89 14.47
C GLU A 50 0.43 -9.60 14.54
N GLU A 51 1.74 -9.72 14.71
CA GLU A 51 2.68 -8.60 14.74
C GLU A 51 2.67 -7.82 13.42
N SER A 52 2.60 -8.53 12.30
CA SER A 52 2.44 -7.92 10.97
C SER A 52 1.12 -7.17 10.86
N ARG A 53 0.00 -7.75 11.31
CA ARG A 53 -1.30 -7.07 11.29
C ARG A 53 -1.33 -5.85 12.21
N ARG A 54 -0.66 -5.91 13.37
CA ARG A 54 -0.50 -4.77 14.27
C ARG A 54 0.30 -3.65 13.58
N LEU A 55 1.41 -3.97 12.95
CA LEU A 55 2.20 -2.99 12.21
C LEU A 55 1.39 -2.34 11.08
N VAL A 56 0.52 -3.09 10.40
CA VAL A 56 -0.40 -2.50 9.41
C VAL A 56 -1.34 -1.47 10.03
N HIS A 57 -1.84 -1.71 11.25
CA HIS A 57 -2.62 -0.71 11.96
C HIS A 57 -1.80 0.53 12.34
N GLU A 58 -0.51 0.37 12.66
CA GLU A 58 0.43 1.49 12.86
C GLU A 58 0.65 2.27 11.54
N LEU A 59 0.84 1.57 10.41
CA LEU A 59 0.95 2.20 9.09
C LEU A 59 -0.31 2.99 8.74
N ARG A 60 -1.51 2.43 8.98
CA ARG A 60 -2.78 3.16 8.79
C ARG A 60 -2.88 4.41 9.66
N ALA A 61 -2.31 4.42 10.86
CA ALA A 61 -2.30 5.59 11.73
C ALA A 61 -1.34 6.67 11.23
N ALA A 62 -0.31 6.29 10.46
CA ALA A 62 0.76 7.16 9.99
C ALA A 62 0.49 7.79 8.61
N VAL A 63 -0.55 7.36 7.89
CA VAL A 63 -0.88 7.87 6.56
C VAL A 63 -2.15 8.70 6.55
N ASP A 64 -2.30 9.54 5.52
CA ASP A 64 -3.48 10.40 5.38
C ASP A 64 -4.71 9.65 4.92
N ALA A 65 -4.51 8.69 4.02
CA ALA A 65 -5.53 7.86 3.42
C ALA A 65 -5.08 6.40 3.26
N VAL A 66 -6.06 5.50 3.32
CA VAL A 66 -5.91 4.07 3.00
C VAL A 66 -6.96 3.69 1.96
N ALA A 67 -6.57 2.88 0.98
CA ALA A 67 -7.41 2.54 -0.15
C ALA A 67 -7.44 1.04 -0.45
N VAL A 68 -8.60 0.57 -0.90
CA VAL A 68 -8.82 -0.76 -1.50
C VAL A 68 -9.47 -0.60 -2.88
N GLY A 69 -9.49 -1.67 -3.67
CA GLY A 69 -10.35 -1.75 -4.86
C GLY A 69 -11.73 -2.28 -4.52
N MET A 70 -12.73 -1.95 -5.34
CA MET A 70 -14.11 -2.46 -5.16
C MET A 70 -14.22 -3.99 -5.17
N GLY A 71 -13.28 -4.71 -5.77
CA GLY A 71 -13.19 -6.18 -5.64
C GLY A 71 -12.99 -6.62 -4.19
N THR A 72 -12.07 -5.97 -3.47
CA THR A 72 -11.82 -6.22 -2.04
C THR A 72 -13.00 -5.76 -1.18
N VAL A 73 -13.64 -4.63 -1.52
CA VAL A 73 -14.87 -4.20 -0.81
C VAL A 73 -15.94 -5.28 -0.85
N ARG A 74 -16.20 -5.84 -2.04
CA ARG A 74 -17.23 -6.88 -2.20
C ARG A 74 -16.86 -8.20 -1.53
N ALA A 75 -15.57 -8.54 -1.49
CA ALA A 75 -15.10 -9.79 -0.90
C ALA A 75 -15.07 -9.72 0.64
N ASP A 76 -14.60 -8.61 1.21
CA ASP A 76 -14.18 -8.55 2.62
C ASP A 76 -14.88 -7.47 3.45
N ASP A 77 -15.66 -6.57 2.84
CA ASP A 77 -16.31 -5.40 3.46
C ASP A 77 -15.43 -4.69 4.54
N PRO A 78 -14.20 -4.26 4.20
CA PRO A 78 -13.22 -3.87 5.20
C PRO A 78 -13.56 -2.52 5.84
N GLU A 79 -13.27 -2.39 7.14
CA GLU A 79 -13.42 -1.13 7.87
C GLU A 79 -12.32 -0.11 7.58
N LEU A 80 -11.13 -0.59 7.17
CA LEU A 80 -9.92 0.22 6.91
C LEU A 80 -9.52 1.20 8.01
N THR A 81 -9.89 0.93 9.25
CA THR A 81 -9.50 1.74 10.41
C THR A 81 -8.15 1.31 10.97
N SER A 82 -7.49 2.25 11.65
CA SER A 82 -6.39 1.95 12.57
C SER A 82 -6.98 1.54 13.93
N ARG A 83 -6.58 0.38 14.47
CA ARG A 83 -7.16 -0.23 15.68
C ARG A 83 -6.08 -0.82 16.55
N GLY A 84 -6.26 -0.77 17.87
CA GLY A 84 -5.33 -1.38 18.83
C GLY A 84 -3.95 -0.69 18.89
N VAL A 85 -3.85 0.53 18.36
CA VAL A 85 -2.63 1.35 18.32
C VAL A 85 -2.97 2.80 18.67
N GLY A 86 -1.97 3.57 19.11
CA GLY A 86 -2.14 4.98 19.47
C GLY A 86 -2.31 5.88 18.25
N ALA A 87 -3.49 5.86 17.62
CA ALA A 87 -3.84 6.73 16.50
C ALA A 87 -4.51 8.02 17.01
N THR A 88 -3.91 9.18 16.73
CA THR A 88 -4.49 10.50 17.02
C THR A 88 -5.58 10.89 16.02
N ARG A 89 -5.50 10.36 14.80
CA ARG A 89 -6.47 10.55 13.70
C ARG A 89 -6.66 9.24 12.95
N GLN A 90 -7.89 8.98 12.48
CA GLN A 90 -8.15 7.90 11.53
C GLN A 90 -7.80 8.34 10.09
N PRO A 91 -7.23 7.45 9.25
CA PRO A 91 -7.01 7.78 7.86
C PRO A 91 -8.35 7.95 7.14
N ARG A 92 -8.34 8.70 6.03
CA ARG A 92 -9.46 8.64 5.08
C ARG A 92 -9.51 7.25 4.48
N ARG A 93 -10.71 6.73 4.25
CA ARG A 93 -10.93 5.33 3.87
C ARG A 93 -11.56 5.31 2.50
N LEU A 94 -10.77 4.93 1.50
CA LEU A 94 -11.11 5.09 0.09
C LEU A 94 -11.40 3.74 -0.56
N ALA A 95 -12.30 3.73 -1.53
CA ALA A 95 -12.53 2.61 -2.44
C ALA A 95 -12.43 3.07 -3.88
N PHE A 96 -11.58 2.42 -4.68
CA PHE A 96 -11.44 2.70 -6.11
C PHE A 96 -12.31 1.77 -6.96
N GLY A 97 -13.05 2.35 -7.91
CA GLY A 97 -13.92 1.67 -8.86
C GLY A 97 -15.37 2.15 -8.77
N HIS A 98 -16.33 1.30 -9.14
CA HIS A 98 -17.75 1.65 -9.15
C HIS A 98 -18.58 0.74 -8.24
N GLY A 99 -19.66 1.30 -7.68
CA GLY A 99 -20.68 0.58 -6.91
C GLY A 99 -20.87 1.15 -5.51
N GLU A 100 -21.79 0.54 -4.76
CA GLU A 100 -22.11 0.96 -3.40
C GLU A 100 -21.04 0.53 -2.41
N THR A 101 -20.70 1.42 -1.48
CA THR A 101 -19.74 1.16 -0.42
C THR A 101 -19.96 2.14 0.75
N LYS A 102 -19.56 1.73 1.95
CA LYS A 102 -19.46 2.60 3.13
C LYS A 102 -18.18 3.47 3.13
N LEU A 103 -17.26 3.17 2.22
CA LEU A 103 -16.01 3.89 2.04
C LEU A 103 -16.22 5.10 1.13
N GLU A 104 -15.28 6.03 1.15
CA GLU A 104 -15.29 7.16 0.23
C GLU A 104 -14.94 6.67 -1.18
N LEU A 105 -15.89 6.76 -2.12
CA LEU A 105 -15.74 6.24 -3.47
C LEU A 105 -14.86 7.17 -4.34
N ARG A 106 -13.97 6.56 -5.12
CA ARG A 106 -13.12 7.20 -6.12
C ARG A 106 -13.28 6.45 -7.43
N ASP A 107 -14.02 7.03 -8.37
CA ASP A 107 -14.51 6.34 -9.55
C ASP A 107 -14.04 6.95 -10.88
N GLY A 108 -13.26 8.03 -10.82
CA GLY A 108 -12.58 8.62 -11.95
C GLY A 108 -11.29 7.89 -12.37
N PRO A 109 -10.62 8.38 -13.42
CA PRO A 109 -9.31 7.90 -13.83
C PRO A 109 -8.28 8.03 -12.69
N LEU A 110 -7.40 7.03 -12.52
CA LEU A 110 -6.49 6.98 -11.38
C LEU A 110 -5.61 8.23 -11.23
N GLU A 111 -5.06 8.74 -12.33
CA GLU A 111 -4.22 9.94 -12.30
C GLU A 111 -5.00 11.18 -11.85
N GLU A 112 -6.22 11.37 -12.34
CA GLU A 112 -7.09 12.47 -11.95
C GLU A 112 -7.48 12.37 -10.47
N GLU A 113 -7.82 11.18 -10.00
CA GLU A 113 -8.13 10.95 -8.58
C GLU A 113 -6.93 11.18 -7.68
N MET A 114 -5.72 10.85 -8.13
CA MET A 114 -4.50 11.15 -7.38
C MET A 114 -4.29 12.67 -7.26
N HIS A 115 -4.49 13.43 -8.35
CA HIS A 115 -4.41 14.88 -8.30
C HIS A 115 -5.51 15.51 -7.44
N ALA A 116 -6.74 14.99 -7.51
CA ALA A 116 -7.85 15.43 -6.67
C ALA A 116 -7.55 15.20 -5.19
N LEU A 117 -7.08 14.01 -4.81
CA LEU A 117 -6.68 13.70 -3.43
C LEU A 117 -5.58 14.64 -2.93
N ALA A 118 -4.58 14.94 -3.76
CA ALA A 118 -3.54 15.90 -3.41
C ALA A 118 -4.08 17.32 -3.20
N ALA A 119 -5.00 17.79 -4.05
CA ALA A 119 -5.67 19.08 -3.89
C ALA A 119 -6.53 19.15 -2.62
N GLU A 120 -7.06 18.01 -2.17
CA GLU A 120 -7.76 17.86 -0.89
C GLU A 120 -6.81 17.70 0.32
N GLY A 121 -5.49 17.81 0.11
CA GLY A 121 -4.48 17.78 1.17
C GLY A 121 -3.98 16.39 1.57
N VAL A 122 -4.31 15.33 0.81
CA VAL A 122 -3.78 13.98 1.04
C VAL A 122 -2.35 13.91 0.51
N GLN A 123 -1.36 13.73 1.38
CA GLN A 123 0.05 13.62 0.99
C GLN A 123 0.52 12.17 0.89
N SER A 124 -0.12 11.26 1.63
CA SER A 124 0.24 9.85 1.68
C SER A 124 -0.97 8.94 1.50
N LEU A 125 -0.79 7.90 0.68
CA LEU A 125 -1.80 6.89 0.41
C LEU A 125 -1.22 5.49 0.64
N LEU A 126 -1.83 4.74 1.57
CA LEU A 126 -1.56 3.32 1.74
C LEU A 126 -2.55 2.51 0.90
N LEU A 127 -2.06 1.91 -0.18
CA LEU A 127 -2.84 0.99 -0.99
C LEU A 127 -2.80 -0.40 -0.34
N GLU A 128 -3.93 -0.81 0.22
CA GLU A 128 -4.16 -2.15 0.74
C GLU A 128 -5.21 -2.79 -0.15
N GLY A 129 -4.84 -3.52 -1.20
CA GLY A 129 -5.84 -3.95 -2.16
C GLY A 129 -5.48 -5.21 -2.90
N GLY A 130 -6.53 -5.86 -3.40
CA GLY A 130 -6.40 -7.02 -4.27
C GLY A 130 -5.57 -6.71 -5.54
N PRO A 131 -5.07 -7.77 -6.20
CA PRO A 131 -4.08 -7.65 -7.27
C PRO A 131 -4.53 -6.76 -8.42
N THR A 132 -5.83 -6.69 -8.73
CA THR A 132 -6.34 -5.86 -9.83
C THR A 132 -6.03 -4.38 -9.65
N LEU A 133 -6.36 -3.78 -8.49
CA LEU A 133 -6.11 -2.35 -8.26
C LEU A 133 -4.62 -2.07 -8.14
N ALA A 134 -3.90 -2.92 -7.41
CA ALA A 134 -2.45 -2.80 -7.28
C ALA A 134 -1.74 -2.83 -8.64
N THR A 135 -2.14 -3.75 -9.53
CA THR A 135 -1.61 -3.84 -10.90
C THR A 135 -1.93 -2.60 -11.71
N ALA A 136 -3.14 -2.03 -11.57
CA ALA A 136 -3.51 -0.79 -12.26
C ALA A 136 -2.64 0.39 -11.81
N PHE A 137 -2.42 0.56 -10.49
CA PHE A 137 -1.54 1.60 -9.96
C PHE A 137 -0.08 1.42 -10.43
N VAL A 138 0.42 0.19 -10.42
CA VAL A 138 1.77 -0.14 -10.91
C VAL A 138 1.91 0.19 -12.41
N ARG A 139 0.95 -0.24 -13.23
CA ARG A 139 0.96 0.04 -14.68
C ARG A 139 0.87 1.53 -15.00
N ALA A 140 0.20 2.30 -14.16
CA ALA A 140 0.12 3.76 -14.28
C ALA A 140 1.35 4.49 -13.71
N GLY A 141 2.36 3.77 -13.19
CA GLY A 141 3.54 4.41 -12.57
C GLY A 141 3.21 5.22 -11.31
N LEU A 142 2.11 4.87 -10.62
CA LEU A 142 1.59 5.59 -9.47
C LEU A 142 2.04 5.01 -8.12
N VAL A 143 2.67 3.83 -8.09
CA VAL A 143 3.25 3.26 -6.85
C VAL A 143 4.68 3.77 -6.68
N ASP A 144 4.97 4.36 -5.52
CA ASP A 144 6.32 4.84 -5.19
C ASP A 144 7.09 3.80 -4.36
N LYS A 145 6.39 3.12 -3.46
CA LYS A 145 6.98 2.22 -2.47
C LYS A 145 6.21 0.91 -2.36
N LEU A 146 6.94 -0.19 -2.22
CA LEU A 146 6.41 -1.53 -2.03
C LEU A 146 6.71 -2.01 -0.60
N MET A 147 5.71 -2.59 0.07
CA MET A 147 5.84 -3.23 1.37
C MET A 147 5.19 -4.61 1.35
N LEU A 148 6.00 -5.67 1.34
CA LEU A 148 5.52 -7.05 1.31
C LEU A 148 5.76 -7.73 2.66
N PHE A 149 4.67 -8.13 3.32
CA PHE A 149 4.71 -9.00 4.48
C PHE A 149 4.72 -10.46 4.00
N VAL A 150 5.88 -11.11 4.05
CA VAL A 150 6.09 -12.49 3.62
C VAL A 150 5.93 -13.43 4.81
N ALA A 151 4.86 -14.22 4.80
CA ALA A 151 4.60 -15.25 5.79
C ALA A 151 5.39 -16.52 5.49
N PRO A 152 5.83 -17.29 6.51
CA PRO A 152 6.60 -18.52 6.35
C PRO A 152 5.71 -19.71 5.95
N VAL A 153 4.95 -19.55 4.87
CA VAL A 153 4.04 -20.55 4.32
C VAL A 153 4.19 -20.60 2.80
N VAL A 154 4.12 -21.79 2.22
CA VAL A 154 3.99 -21.98 0.77
C VAL A 154 2.56 -22.39 0.51
N SER A 155 1.80 -21.55 -0.19
CA SER A 155 0.36 -21.76 -0.39
C SER A 155 0.06 -22.69 -1.57
N GLY A 156 0.96 -22.72 -2.56
CA GLY A 156 0.77 -23.45 -3.81
C GLY A 156 -0.04 -22.61 -4.79
N ASP A 157 -1.36 -22.83 -4.81
CA ASP A 157 -2.27 -22.15 -5.74
C ASP A 157 -2.82 -20.83 -5.17
N GLY A 158 -3.37 -20.00 -6.05
CA GLY A 158 -4.06 -18.77 -5.72
C GLY A 158 -3.51 -17.54 -6.46
N PRO A 159 -4.18 -16.40 -6.30
CA PRO A 159 -3.76 -15.16 -6.95
C PRO A 159 -2.41 -14.68 -6.40
N HIS A 160 -1.57 -14.18 -7.30
CA HIS A 160 -0.40 -13.39 -6.93
C HIS A 160 -0.81 -12.01 -6.42
N PHE A 161 0.12 -11.30 -5.76
CA PHE A 161 -0.11 -9.94 -5.27
C PHE A 161 -0.17 -8.89 -6.39
N LEU A 162 0.47 -9.15 -7.52
CA LEU A 162 0.29 -8.41 -8.76
C LEU A 162 -0.20 -9.37 -9.85
N GLY A 163 -1.01 -8.85 -10.77
CA GLY A 163 -1.32 -9.50 -12.03
C GLY A 163 -0.20 -9.27 -13.05
N ASP A 164 -0.51 -9.53 -14.31
CA ASP A 164 0.49 -9.44 -15.38
C ASP A 164 1.03 -8.01 -15.53
N LEU A 165 2.35 -7.91 -15.70
CA LEU A 165 3.04 -6.67 -15.97
C LEU A 165 3.62 -6.72 -17.40
N PRO A 166 3.53 -5.62 -18.16
CA PRO A 166 4.06 -5.59 -19.52
C PRO A 166 5.60 -5.70 -19.56
N GLU A 167 6.25 -5.25 -18.49
CA GLU A 167 7.71 -5.27 -18.33
C GLU A 167 8.09 -5.58 -16.87
N PRO A 168 9.31 -6.12 -16.64
CA PRO A 168 9.82 -6.31 -15.29
C PRO A 168 9.99 -4.99 -14.55
N LEU A 169 9.61 -4.94 -13.27
CA LEU A 169 9.88 -3.78 -12.41
C LEU A 169 11.27 -3.90 -11.80
N ARG A 170 12.08 -2.84 -11.95
CA ARG A 170 13.29 -2.68 -11.18
C ARG A 170 12.95 -2.00 -9.85
N LEU A 171 13.45 -2.57 -8.76
CA LEU A 171 13.28 -2.03 -7.42
C LEU A 171 14.61 -1.46 -6.93
N GLU A 172 14.53 -0.38 -6.16
CA GLU A 172 15.66 0.31 -5.57
C GLU A 172 15.55 0.30 -4.04
N ASP A 173 16.70 0.48 -3.37
CA ASP A 173 16.79 0.60 -1.91
C ASP A 173 16.02 -0.49 -1.15
N MET A 174 16.25 -1.75 -1.57
CA MET A 174 15.56 -2.90 -0.99
C MET A 174 16.10 -3.22 0.40
N SER A 175 15.20 -3.38 1.37
CA SER A 175 15.51 -3.80 2.73
C SER A 175 14.58 -4.91 3.21
N ALA A 176 15.04 -5.65 4.22
CA ALA A 176 14.30 -6.74 4.82
C ALA A 176 14.43 -6.70 6.35
N ARG A 177 13.35 -6.94 7.07
CA ARG A 177 13.38 -7.11 8.53
C ARG A 177 12.34 -8.11 9.00
N ARG A 178 12.63 -8.80 10.10
CA ARG A 178 11.66 -9.70 10.74
C ARG A 178 10.53 -8.93 11.43
N VAL A 179 9.32 -9.51 11.38
CA VAL A 179 8.13 -9.03 12.09
C VAL A 179 7.39 -10.25 12.65
N GLY A 180 7.64 -10.59 13.90
CA GLY A 180 7.22 -11.88 14.45
C GLY A 180 7.84 -13.04 13.65
N ASP A 181 6.98 -13.90 13.12
CA ASP A 181 7.35 -15.02 12.24
C ASP A 181 7.42 -14.64 10.75
N ASP A 182 6.92 -13.46 10.39
CA ASP A 182 6.96 -12.95 9.01
C ASP A 182 8.26 -12.17 8.72
N VAL A 183 8.52 -11.92 7.44
CA VAL A 183 9.53 -10.97 6.96
C VAL A 183 8.84 -9.82 6.24
N LEU A 184 9.13 -8.59 6.63
CA LEU A 184 8.76 -7.40 5.87
C LEU A 184 9.88 -7.06 4.89
N LEU A 185 9.58 -7.15 3.59
CA LEU A 185 10.40 -6.61 2.52
C LEU A 185 9.90 -5.22 2.15
N GLN A 186 10.82 -4.27 1.98
CA GLN A 186 10.51 -2.92 1.53
C GLN A 186 11.43 -2.56 0.37
N ALA A 187 10.90 -1.86 -0.63
CA ALA A 187 11.69 -1.32 -1.73
C ALA A 187 10.95 -0.17 -2.41
N TYR A 188 11.66 0.60 -3.23
CA TYR A 188 11.14 1.74 -3.97
C TYR A 188 11.07 1.44 -5.47
N LEU A 189 10.00 1.90 -6.12
CA LEU A 189 9.88 1.91 -7.59
C LEU A 189 10.38 3.24 -8.18
N ARG A 190 10.47 4.27 -7.33
CA ARG A 190 11.03 5.58 -7.64
C ARG A 190 11.78 6.09 -6.43
N GLU A 191 12.93 6.72 -6.67
CA GLU A 191 13.71 7.36 -5.62
C GLU A 191 12.87 8.41 -4.84
N PRO A 192 12.88 8.38 -3.49
CA PRO A 192 12.07 9.26 -2.65
C PRO A 192 12.49 10.74 -2.62
#